data_AF-A0A2N2KUQ7-F1
#
_entry.id   AF-A0A2N2KUQ7-F1
#
_cell.length_a   1.000
_cell.length_b   1.000
_cell.length_c   1.000
_cell.angle_alpha   90.00
_cell.angle_beta   90.00
_cell.angle_gamma   90.00
#
_symmetry.space_group_name_H-M   'P 1'
#
loop_
_entity.id
_entity.type
_entity.pdbx_description
1 polymer ?
#
loop_
_entity_poly.entity_id
_entity_poly.type
_entity_poly.pdbx_seq_one_letter_code
_entity_poly.pdbx_strand_id
1 'polypeptide(L)'
;MKQLNLQPGALNIEQIIINELALHPSCKLIDIYKLLFQAYFGPSHILKDKMTVAASIKTETLTMQHTYKPLFQDIGNGVGFCRISLGNLRPAAISNPLAFKQQCDALADLMQLSCLESDPPYTINELWHNYQKTILDICPANKEEWEEVSALAKNTTIPSHSDIFSTVYQPHYRIIDIQLIDKIPLHI
;
A
#
# COMPACT_ATOMS: atom_id res chain seq x y z
N MET A 1 -11.30 17.01 15.19
CA MET A 1 -10.76 17.66 13.99
C MET A 1 -9.37 17.09 13.74
N LYS A 2 -9.25 16.07 12.88
CA LYS A 2 -7.92 15.59 12.46
C LYS A 2 -7.47 16.49 11.31
N GLN A 3 -6.67 17.51 11.63
CA GLN A 3 -5.85 18.15 10.61
C GLN A 3 -4.76 17.15 10.22
N LEU A 4 -4.84 16.64 9.00
CA LEU A 4 -3.71 16.00 8.34
C LEU A 4 -2.57 17.00 8.27
N ASN A 5 -1.60 16.89 9.18
CA ASN A 5 -0.29 17.52 9.03
C ASN A 5 0.56 16.73 8.00
N LEU A 6 -0.01 16.35 6.86
CA LEU A 6 0.79 16.07 5.68
C LEU A 6 1.13 17.43 5.06
N GLN A 7 2.11 18.12 5.65
CA GLN A 7 2.71 19.28 5.01
C GLN A 7 3.18 18.85 3.60
N PRO A 8 2.86 19.61 2.55
CA PRO A 8 3.39 19.34 1.22
C PRO A 8 4.92 19.45 1.27
N GLY A 9 5.60 18.29 1.28
CA GLY A 9 7.05 18.15 1.54
C GLY A 9 7.45 17.06 2.56
N ALA A 10 6.50 16.36 3.20
CA ALA A 10 6.79 15.45 4.31
C ALA A 10 7.29 14.04 3.93
N LEU A 11 6.96 13.51 2.75
CA LEU A 11 7.40 12.18 2.33
C LEU A 11 8.73 12.27 1.59
N ASN A 12 9.73 11.54 2.09
CA ASN A 12 10.98 11.35 1.37
C ASN A 12 10.79 10.33 0.24
N ILE A 13 10.30 10.80 -0.91
CA ILE A 13 9.99 9.97 -2.08
C ILE A 13 11.19 9.14 -2.52
N GLU A 14 12.38 9.75 -2.56
CA GLU A 14 13.63 9.04 -2.87
C GLU A 14 13.84 7.85 -1.93
N GLN A 15 13.76 8.07 -0.61
CA GLN A 15 13.94 7.00 0.36
C GLN A 15 12.85 5.93 0.28
N ILE A 16 11.61 6.31 0.01
CA ILE A 16 10.49 5.38 -0.18
C ILE A 16 10.77 4.45 -1.37
N ILE A 17 11.23 4.99 -2.50
CA ILE A 17 11.57 4.20 -3.70
C ILE A 17 12.76 3.29 -3.42
N ILE A 18 13.81 3.81 -2.77
CA ILE A 18 15.00 3.02 -2.41
C ILE A 18 14.62 1.85 -1.50
N ASN A 19 13.81 2.10 -0.47
CA ASN A 19 13.35 1.07 0.46
C ASN A 19 12.52 0.01 -0.25
N GLU A 20 11.65 0.42 -1.18
CA GLU A 20 10.87 -0.53 -1.99
C GLU A 20 11.77 -1.40 -2.85
N LEU A 21 12.74 -0.82 -3.56
CA LEU A 21 13.64 -1.58 -4.43
C LEU A 21 14.58 -2.49 -3.65
N ALA A 22 14.93 -2.14 -2.42
CA ALA A 22 15.72 -3.00 -1.53
C ALA A 22 14.94 -4.26 -1.12
N LEU A 23 13.63 -4.15 -0.88
CA LEU A 23 12.76 -5.27 -0.53
C LEU A 23 12.25 -6.03 -1.76
N HIS A 24 12.00 -5.31 -2.85
CA HIS A 24 11.39 -5.80 -4.07
C HIS A 24 12.22 -5.38 -5.30
N PRO A 25 13.41 -5.97 -5.51
CA PRO A 25 14.32 -5.59 -6.60
C PRO A 25 13.77 -5.81 -8.01
N SER A 26 12.70 -6.58 -8.17
CA SER A 26 12.05 -6.86 -9.46
C SER A 26 10.91 -5.89 -9.80
N CYS A 27 10.71 -4.82 -9.01
CA CYS A 27 9.75 -3.76 -9.33
C CYS A 27 9.96 -3.18 -10.74
N LYS A 28 8.85 -2.83 -11.38
CA LYS A 28 8.82 -2.03 -12.62
C LYS A 28 8.33 -0.62 -12.33
N LEU A 29 8.42 0.28 -13.31
CA LEU A 29 7.99 1.68 -13.13
C LEU A 29 6.53 1.76 -12.66
N ILE A 30 5.66 0.89 -13.17
CA ILE A 30 4.24 0.80 -12.75
C ILE A 30 4.07 0.42 -11.27
N ASP A 31 4.97 -0.40 -10.71
CA ASP A 31 4.97 -0.77 -9.29
C ASP A 31 5.44 0.40 -8.43
N ILE A 32 6.41 1.19 -8.91
CA ILE A 32 6.83 2.44 -8.25
C ILE A 32 5.70 3.46 -8.26
N TYR A 33 5.02 3.64 -9.38
CA TYR A 33 3.83 4.50 -9.43
C TYR A 33 2.78 4.07 -8.40
N LYS A 34 2.49 2.76 -8.34
CA LYS A 34 1.54 2.20 -7.37
C LYS A 34 1.99 2.39 -5.93
N LEU A 35 3.28 2.23 -5.64
CA LEU A 35 3.87 2.51 -4.32
C LEU A 35 3.60 3.96 -3.92
N LEU A 36 3.97 4.92 -4.78
CA LEU A 36 3.78 6.35 -4.48
C LEU A 36 2.31 6.69 -4.30
N PHE A 37 1.42 6.09 -5.10
CA PHE A 37 -0.01 6.21 -4.90
C PHE A 37 -0.42 5.74 -3.50
N GLN A 38 -0.02 4.54 -3.10
CA GLN A 38 -0.38 3.98 -1.78
C GLN A 38 0.21 4.78 -0.62
N ALA A 39 1.47 5.21 -0.75
CA ALA A 39 2.18 5.99 0.26
C ALA A 39 1.55 7.37 0.50
N TYR A 40 0.91 7.94 -0.52
CA TYR A 40 0.35 9.29 -0.45
C TYR A 40 -1.17 9.29 -0.17
N PHE A 41 -1.92 8.36 -0.78
CA PHE A 41 -3.39 8.36 -0.75
C PHE A 41 -4.00 7.28 0.16
N GLY A 42 -3.20 6.29 0.58
CA GLY A 42 -3.65 5.23 1.46
C GLY A 42 -4.73 4.33 0.84
N PRO A 43 -5.64 3.76 1.66
CA PRO A 43 -6.70 2.87 1.18
C PRO A 43 -7.97 3.59 0.69
N SER A 44 -8.01 4.92 0.72
CA SER A 44 -9.20 5.77 0.48
C SER A 44 -9.93 5.46 -0.84
N HIS A 45 -9.20 5.08 -1.88
CA HIS A 45 -9.76 4.81 -3.21
C HIS A 45 -10.26 3.37 -3.41
N ILE A 46 -9.98 2.47 -2.46
CA ILE A 46 -10.22 1.02 -2.60
C ILE A 46 -11.44 0.57 -1.79
N LEU A 47 -11.76 1.28 -0.71
CA LEU A 47 -12.65 0.75 0.31
C LEU A 47 -14.13 0.78 -0.10
N LYS A 48 -14.67 -0.43 -0.22
CA LYS A 48 -16.11 -0.75 -0.24
C LYS A 48 -16.63 -0.85 1.20
N ASP A 49 -17.92 -1.16 1.35
CA ASP A 49 -18.53 -1.49 2.64
C ASP A 49 -17.66 -2.44 3.50
N LYS A 50 -17.59 -2.17 4.81
CA LYS A 50 -16.73 -2.86 5.77
C LYS A 50 -16.92 -4.38 5.75
N MET A 51 -18.16 -4.87 5.71
CA MET A 51 -18.42 -6.31 5.75
C MET A 51 -17.83 -7.00 4.52
N THR A 52 -17.90 -6.34 3.37
CA THR A 52 -17.30 -6.82 2.13
C THR A 52 -15.77 -6.89 2.24
N VAL A 53 -15.14 -5.88 2.85
CA VAL A 53 -13.69 -5.83 3.07
C VAL A 53 -13.24 -6.95 4.01
N ALA A 54 -13.89 -7.12 5.16
CA ALA A 54 -13.57 -8.20 6.10
C ALA A 54 -13.73 -9.60 5.48
N ALA A 55 -14.81 -9.81 4.72
CA ALA A 55 -15.03 -11.06 3.99
C ALA A 55 -13.93 -11.33 2.95
N SER A 56 -13.51 -10.29 2.20
CA SER A 56 -12.40 -10.40 1.24
C SER A 56 -11.08 -10.77 1.91
N ILE A 57 -10.74 -10.13 3.04
CA ILE A 57 -9.52 -10.40 3.81
C ILE A 57 -9.52 -11.86 4.25
N LYS A 58 -10.66 -12.33 4.77
CA LYS A 58 -10.82 -13.72 5.21
C LYS A 58 -10.60 -14.70 4.07
N THR A 59 -11.30 -14.52 2.94
CA THR A 59 -11.17 -15.40 1.78
C THR A 59 -9.75 -15.41 1.26
N GLU A 60 -9.15 -14.24 1.04
CA GLU A 60 -7.78 -14.12 0.52
C GLU A 60 -6.75 -14.77 1.45
N THR A 61 -6.88 -14.58 2.77
CA THR A 61 -5.99 -15.20 3.76
C THR A 61 -6.05 -16.73 3.71
N LEU A 62 -7.25 -17.29 3.50
CA LEU A 62 -7.45 -18.75 3.43
C LEU A 62 -6.97 -19.34 2.09
N THR A 63 -6.99 -18.57 1.01
CA THR A 63 -6.62 -19.04 -0.33
C THR A 63 -5.18 -18.73 -0.72
N MET A 64 -4.51 -17.80 -0.04
CA MET A 64 -3.14 -17.43 -0.39
C MET A 64 -2.17 -18.59 -0.21
N GLN A 65 -1.36 -18.85 -1.22
CA GLN A 65 -0.38 -19.94 -1.19
C GLN A 65 0.89 -19.48 -0.46
N HIS A 66 1.35 -18.27 -0.74
CA HIS A 66 2.58 -17.72 -0.17
C HIS A 66 2.29 -16.54 0.78
N THR A 67 3.19 -16.35 1.73
CA THR A 67 3.14 -15.21 2.65
C THR A 67 3.95 -14.07 2.05
N TYR A 68 3.31 -12.95 1.81
CA TYR A 68 4.01 -11.71 1.48
C TYR A 68 4.93 -11.31 2.63
N LYS A 69 6.19 -10.99 2.29
CA LYS A 69 7.21 -10.54 3.23
C LYS A 69 7.75 -9.17 2.80
N PRO A 70 8.06 -8.28 3.75
CA PRO A 70 7.95 -8.46 5.21
C PRO A 70 6.50 -8.48 5.72
N LEU A 71 6.29 -8.90 6.98
CA LEU A 71 4.95 -8.93 7.57
C LEU A 71 4.38 -7.53 7.86
N PHE A 72 5.29 -6.58 8.06
CA PHE A 72 5.04 -5.16 8.17
C PHE A 72 6.03 -4.44 7.25
N GLN A 73 5.53 -3.52 6.43
CA GLN A 73 6.36 -2.66 5.59
C GLN A 73 5.91 -1.22 5.73
N ASP A 74 6.79 -0.36 6.19
CA ASP A 74 6.59 1.09 6.10
C ASP A 74 6.80 1.53 4.64
N ILE A 75 5.77 2.15 4.04
CA ILE A 75 5.82 2.68 2.67
C ILE A 75 5.74 4.21 2.64
N GLY A 76 5.70 4.85 3.80
CA GLY A 76 5.62 6.30 3.98
C GLY A 76 6.85 6.91 4.65
N ASN A 77 7.86 6.10 4.98
CA ASN A 77 9.09 6.55 5.64
C ASN A 77 8.82 7.27 6.97
N GLY A 78 8.08 6.59 7.85
CA GLY A 78 7.71 7.05 9.19
C GLY A 78 6.49 7.96 9.22
N VAL A 79 5.96 8.36 8.06
CA VAL A 79 4.83 9.27 7.92
C VAL A 79 3.83 8.70 6.92
N GLY A 80 2.54 8.65 7.26
CA GLY A 80 1.52 8.19 6.32
C GLY A 80 1.20 6.71 6.49
N PHE A 81 1.50 5.87 5.49
CA PHE A 81 0.94 4.52 5.40
C PHE A 81 1.98 3.40 5.47
N CYS A 82 1.50 2.22 5.86
CA CYS A 82 2.24 0.96 5.86
C CYS A 82 1.43 -0.14 5.17
N ARG A 83 2.12 -1.19 4.72
CA ARG A 83 1.53 -2.46 4.25
C ARG A 83 1.59 -3.49 5.38
N ILE A 84 0.44 -4.06 5.71
CA ILE A 84 0.32 -5.18 6.65
C ILE A 84 0.05 -6.45 5.86
N SER A 85 0.99 -7.40 5.91
CA SER A 85 0.82 -8.71 5.27
C SER A 85 -0.34 -9.47 5.91
N LEU A 86 -1.19 -10.07 5.08
CA LEU A 86 -2.21 -11.02 5.53
C LEU A 86 -1.60 -12.29 6.14
N GLY A 87 -0.28 -12.51 5.94
CA GLY A 87 0.49 -13.52 6.65
C GLY A 87 0.33 -13.46 8.17
N ASN A 88 0.13 -12.27 8.74
CA ASN A 88 -0.08 -12.07 10.17
C ASN A 88 -1.35 -12.76 10.71
N LEU A 89 -2.31 -13.06 9.83
CA LEU A 89 -3.59 -13.69 10.19
C LEU A 89 -3.55 -15.21 10.12
N ARG A 90 -2.54 -15.80 9.46
CA ARG A 90 -2.44 -17.26 9.28
C ARG A 90 -2.42 -18.06 10.58
N PRO A 91 -1.70 -17.65 11.65
CA PRO A 91 -1.69 -18.42 12.90
C PRO A 91 -3.10 -18.58 13.49
N ALA A 92 -3.89 -17.52 13.52
CA ALA A 92 -5.27 -17.57 14.00
C ALA A 92 -6.18 -18.36 13.04
N ALA A 93 -5.98 -18.22 11.73
CA ALA A 93 -6.76 -18.96 10.73
C ALA A 93 -6.67 -20.49 10.90
N ILE A 94 -5.51 -20.98 11.37
CA ILE A 94 -5.26 -22.40 11.62
C ILE A 94 -5.78 -22.82 13.01
N SER A 95 -5.57 -21.99 14.03
CA SER A 95 -5.73 -22.42 15.43
C SER A 95 -7.03 -21.99 16.09
N ASN A 96 -7.65 -20.89 15.67
CA ASN A 96 -8.82 -20.32 16.33
C ASN A 96 -9.70 -19.51 15.35
N PRO A 97 -10.76 -20.13 14.79
CA PRO A 97 -11.64 -19.47 13.81
C PRO A 97 -12.33 -18.20 14.32
N LEU A 98 -12.64 -18.12 15.62
CA LEU A 98 -13.27 -16.94 16.21
C LEU A 98 -12.26 -15.78 16.27
N ALA A 99 -11.05 -16.04 16.77
CA ALA A 99 -9.97 -15.04 16.80
C ALA A 99 -9.61 -14.58 15.37
N PHE A 100 -9.54 -15.49 14.41
CA PHE A 100 -9.28 -15.16 13.01
C PHE A 100 -10.35 -14.21 12.45
N LYS A 101 -11.63 -14.51 12.68
CA LYS A 101 -12.73 -13.61 12.28
C LYS A 101 -12.58 -12.22 12.91
N GLN A 102 -12.31 -12.15 14.22
CA GLN A 102 -12.12 -10.90 14.94
C GLN A 102 -10.94 -10.08 14.38
N GLN A 103 -9.83 -10.74 14.04
CA GLN A 103 -8.68 -10.07 13.43
C GLN A 103 -8.98 -9.55 12.01
N CYS A 104 -9.73 -10.31 11.20
CA CYS A 104 -10.19 -9.84 9.89
C CYS A 104 -11.10 -8.61 10.00
N ASP A 105 -12.06 -8.64 10.94
CA ASP A 105 -12.97 -7.53 11.20
C ASP A 105 -12.20 -6.29 11.68
N ALA A 106 -11.25 -6.48 12.60
CA ALA A 106 -10.41 -5.40 13.12
C ALA A 106 -9.49 -4.81 12.05
N LEU A 107 -8.90 -5.62 11.17
CA LEU A 107 -8.08 -5.11 10.07
C LEU A 107 -8.94 -4.29 9.10
N ALA A 108 -10.16 -4.74 8.80
CA ALA A 108 -11.10 -3.97 7.98
C ALA A 108 -11.47 -2.62 8.64
N ASP A 109 -11.68 -2.59 9.95
CA ASP A 109 -11.91 -1.35 10.71
C ASP A 109 -10.72 -0.40 10.60
N LEU A 110 -9.49 -0.91 10.77
CA LEU A 110 -8.29 -0.11 10.67
C LEU A 110 -8.09 0.45 9.26
N MET A 111 -8.38 -0.33 8.22
CA MET A 111 -8.36 0.17 6.85
C MET A 111 -9.34 1.34 6.67
N GLN A 112 -10.57 1.21 7.18
CA GLN A 112 -11.58 2.27 7.09
C GLN A 112 -11.15 3.53 7.86
N LEU A 113 -10.57 3.37 9.05
CA LEU A 113 -10.02 4.47 9.84
C LEU A 113 -8.78 5.11 9.21
N SER A 114 -8.13 4.42 8.28
CA SER A 114 -6.98 4.91 7.51
C SER A 114 -7.39 5.67 6.25
N CYS A 115 -8.68 5.71 5.91
CA CYS A 115 -9.16 6.59 4.84
C CYS A 115 -8.87 8.05 5.19
N LEU A 116 -8.44 8.81 4.19
CA LEU A 116 -8.24 10.25 4.33
C LEU A 116 -9.60 10.94 4.50
N GLU A 117 -9.66 11.86 5.46
CA GLU A 117 -10.85 12.69 5.69
C GLU A 117 -11.00 13.81 4.65
N SER A 118 -9.90 14.19 3.99
CA SER A 118 -9.84 15.22 2.97
C SER A 118 -8.79 14.87 1.91
N ASP A 119 -8.97 15.42 0.71
CA ASP A 119 -8.00 15.23 -0.37
C ASP A 119 -6.62 15.78 0.02
N PRO A 120 -5.53 15.08 -0.32
CA PRO A 120 -4.17 15.59 -0.16
C PRO A 120 -3.92 16.88 -0.96
N PRO A 121 -2.90 17.69 -0.57
CA PRO A 121 -2.62 18.96 -1.22
C PRO A 121 -2.07 18.85 -2.66
N TYR A 122 -1.69 17.65 -3.08
CA TYR A 122 -1.24 17.36 -4.45
C TYR A 122 -2.02 16.18 -5.02
N THR A 123 -2.34 16.27 -6.29
CA THR A 123 -2.80 15.12 -7.07
C THR A 123 -1.66 14.14 -7.33
N ILE A 124 -1.98 12.87 -7.62
CA ILE A 124 -0.95 11.91 -8.02
C ILE A 124 -0.24 12.36 -9.31
N ASN A 125 -0.95 13.02 -10.22
CA ASN A 125 -0.38 13.54 -11.45
C ASN A 125 0.70 14.59 -11.18
N GLU A 126 0.43 15.54 -10.29
CA GLU A 126 1.42 16.56 -9.88
C GLU A 126 2.61 15.90 -9.19
N LEU A 127 2.38 14.98 -8.26
CA LEU A 127 3.44 14.26 -7.56
C LEU A 127 4.32 13.48 -8.56
N TRP A 128 3.72 12.72 -9.46
CA TRP A 128 4.42 11.91 -10.46
C TRP A 128 5.36 12.75 -11.34
N HIS A 129 4.88 13.89 -11.83
CA HIS A 129 5.68 14.75 -12.71
C HIS A 129 6.71 15.59 -11.94
N ASN A 130 6.39 16.07 -10.73
CA ASN A 130 7.32 16.83 -9.90
C ASN A 130 8.55 16.01 -9.48
N TYR A 131 8.38 14.70 -9.31
CA TYR A 131 9.47 13.79 -8.93
C TYR A 131 10.03 12.98 -10.11
N GLN A 132 9.68 13.31 -11.37
CA GLN A 132 10.12 12.55 -12.55
C GLN A 132 11.62 12.28 -12.57
N LYS A 133 12.44 13.33 -12.35
CA LYS A 133 13.90 13.18 -12.36
C LYS A 133 14.34 12.18 -11.29
N THR A 134 13.89 12.34 -10.05
CA THR A 134 14.23 11.44 -8.93
C THR A 134 13.80 10.00 -9.22
N ILE A 135 12.59 9.81 -9.74
CA ILE A 135 12.07 8.47 -10.08
C ILE A 135 12.94 7.82 -11.15
N LEU A 136 13.25 8.53 -12.24
CA LEU A 136 14.03 7.98 -13.36
C LEU A 136 15.51 7.78 -13.03
N ASP A 137 16.07 8.57 -12.10
CA ASP A 137 17.44 8.38 -11.61
C ASP A 137 17.56 7.06 -10.80
N ILE A 138 16.52 6.67 -10.06
CA ILE A 138 16.51 5.49 -9.17
C ILE A 138 15.97 4.24 -9.87
N CYS A 139 14.90 4.39 -10.66
CA CYS A 139 14.24 3.34 -11.42
C CYS A 139 14.21 3.73 -12.91
N PRO A 140 15.32 3.52 -13.64
CA PRO A 140 15.41 3.90 -15.05
C PRO A 140 14.34 3.21 -15.89
N ALA A 141 13.66 4.00 -16.71
CA ALA A 141 12.64 3.55 -17.65
C ALA A 141 12.86 4.22 -19.00
N ASN A 142 12.40 3.57 -20.06
CA ASN A 142 12.42 4.19 -21.39
C ASN A 142 11.26 5.21 -21.52
N LYS A 143 11.29 6.00 -22.61
CA LYS A 143 10.29 7.05 -22.84
C LYS A 143 8.86 6.49 -22.95
N GLU A 144 8.69 5.35 -23.61
CA GLU A 144 7.37 4.71 -23.81
C GLU A 144 6.78 4.25 -22.47
N GLU A 145 7.55 3.53 -21.66
CA GLU A 145 7.14 3.08 -20.32
C GLU A 145 6.79 4.28 -19.42
N TRP A 146 7.57 5.37 -19.48
CA TRP A 146 7.24 6.59 -18.75
C TRP A 146 5.93 7.21 -19.20
N GLU A 147 5.68 7.31 -20.50
CA GLU A 147 4.44 7.87 -21.06
C GLU A 147 3.22 7.02 -20.72
N GLU A 148 3.33 5.68 -20.77
CA GLU A 148 2.27 4.75 -20.38
C GLU A 148 1.88 4.92 -18.91
N VAL A 149 2.86 4.94 -18.00
CA VAL A 149 2.58 5.12 -16.56
C VAL A 149 2.09 6.53 -16.26
N SER A 150 2.61 7.54 -16.96
CA SER A 150 2.15 8.93 -16.81
C SER A 150 0.69 9.11 -17.27
N ALA A 151 0.22 8.32 -18.23
CA ALA A 151 -1.19 8.31 -18.60
C ALA A 151 -2.11 7.79 -17.47
N LEU A 152 -1.62 6.86 -16.63
CA LEU A 152 -2.33 6.42 -15.42
C LEU A 152 -2.40 7.55 -14.39
N ALA A 153 -1.28 8.25 -14.18
CA ALA A 153 -1.20 9.39 -13.27
C ALA A 153 -2.18 10.49 -13.66
N LYS A 154 -2.23 10.84 -14.95
CA LYS A 154 -3.16 11.83 -15.50
C LYS A 154 -4.63 11.48 -15.25
N ASN A 155 -4.98 10.20 -15.32
CA ASN A 155 -6.33 9.71 -15.09
C ASN A 155 -6.62 9.36 -13.63
N THR A 156 -5.66 9.55 -12.71
CA THR A 156 -5.75 9.14 -11.29
C THR A 156 -6.12 7.65 -11.14
N THR A 157 -5.63 6.83 -12.06
CA THR A 157 -5.91 5.39 -12.07
C THR A 157 -4.93 4.66 -11.18
N ILE A 158 -5.43 3.74 -10.33
CA ILE A 158 -4.59 2.82 -9.57
C ILE A 158 -4.43 1.53 -10.38
N PRO A 159 -3.21 1.17 -10.82
CA PRO A 159 -3.00 -0.05 -11.57
C PRO A 159 -2.95 -1.28 -10.64
N SER A 160 -3.08 -2.45 -11.25
CA SER A 160 -2.55 -3.68 -10.67
C SER A 160 -1.02 -3.60 -10.57
N HIS A 161 -0.43 -4.49 -9.78
CA HIS A 161 1.03 -4.67 -9.85
C HIS A 161 1.43 -5.24 -11.21
N SER A 162 2.68 -5.06 -11.60
CA SER A 162 3.22 -5.74 -12.79
C SER A 162 3.11 -7.27 -12.62
N ASP A 163 3.07 -8.00 -13.75
CA ASP A 163 3.01 -9.46 -13.72
C ASP A 163 4.23 -10.06 -13.00
N ILE A 164 5.40 -9.46 -13.21
CA ILE A 164 6.65 -9.85 -12.54
C ILE A 164 6.52 -9.66 -11.03
N PHE A 165 6.08 -8.49 -10.57
CA PHE A 165 5.93 -8.23 -9.14
C PHE A 165 4.89 -9.17 -8.51
N SER A 166 3.74 -9.36 -9.17
CA SER A 166 2.68 -10.24 -8.71
C SER A 166 3.14 -11.69 -8.59
N THR A 167 3.91 -12.17 -9.56
CA THR A 167 4.43 -13.54 -9.59
C THR A 167 5.51 -13.76 -8.53
N VAL A 168 6.46 -12.82 -8.41
CA VAL A 168 7.63 -12.96 -7.52
C VAL A 168 7.25 -12.76 -6.05
N TYR A 169 6.41 -11.76 -5.75
CA TYR A 169 6.17 -11.35 -4.37
C TYR A 169 4.80 -11.75 -3.82
N GLN A 170 3.80 -12.01 -4.69
CA GLN A 170 2.42 -12.35 -4.29
C GLN A 170 1.87 -11.42 -3.19
N PRO A 171 1.60 -10.14 -3.52
CA PRO A 171 1.36 -9.07 -2.56
C PRO A 171 -0.01 -9.15 -1.85
N HIS A 172 -0.12 -10.08 -0.91
CA HIS A 172 -1.26 -10.23 0.00
C HIS A 172 -1.11 -9.31 1.21
N TYR A 173 -1.35 -8.02 1.03
CA TYR A 173 -1.29 -7.02 2.11
C TYR A 173 -2.50 -6.09 2.14
N ARG A 174 -2.61 -5.30 3.21
CA ARG A 174 -3.54 -4.17 3.34
C ARG A 174 -2.81 -2.90 3.73
N ILE A 175 -3.32 -1.76 3.25
CA ILE A 175 -2.76 -0.44 3.55
C ILE A 175 -3.42 0.11 4.80
N ILE A 176 -2.60 0.53 5.78
CA ILE A 176 -3.04 1.07 7.07
C ILE A 176 -2.24 2.34 7.36
N ASP A 177 -2.85 3.33 8.01
CA ASP A 177 -2.18 4.51 8.55
C ASP A 177 -1.20 4.06 9.65
N ILE A 178 0.06 4.47 9.53
CA ILE A 178 1.13 4.10 10.45
C ILE A 178 0.83 4.52 11.90
N GLN A 179 0.03 5.56 12.11
CA GLN A 179 -0.39 6.00 13.45
C GLN A 179 -1.37 5.03 14.12
N LEU A 180 -1.95 4.11 13.37
CA LEU A 180 -2.88 3.10 13.87
C LEU A 180 -2.20 1.75 14.13
N ILE A 181 -0.88 1.65 13.94
CA ILE A 181 -0.15 0.38 14.03
C ILE A 181 -0.30 -0.29 15.40
N ASP A 182 -0.27 0.47 16.49
CA ASP A 182 -0.40 -0.05 17.86
C ASP A 182 -1.80 -0.61 18.17
N LYS A 183 -2.77 -0.33 17.30
CA LYS A 183 -4.14 -0.85 17.41
C LYS A 183 -4.34 -2.14 16.63
N ILE A 184 -3.35 -2.59 15.88
CA ILE A 184 -3.40 -3.85 15.14
C ILE A 184 -3.39 -4.99 16.15
N PRO A 185 -4.43 -5.85 16.22
CA PRO A 185 -4.51 -6.97 17.17
C PRO A 185 -3.68 -8.17 16.68
N LEU A 186 -2.46 -7.90 16.22
CA LEU A 186 -1.50 -8.88 15.72
C LEU A 186 -0.25 -8.74 16.59
N HIS A 187 0.39 -9.86 16.90
CA HIS A 187 1.73 -9.85 17.49
C HIS A 187 2.71 -9.48 16.37
N ILE A 188 2.91 -8.18 16.15
CA ILE A 188 3.92 -7.64 15.22
C ILE A 188 5.29 -7.66 15.89
#